data_AF-A0A9Q9XZ59-F1
#
_entry.id   AF-A0A9Q9XZ59-F1
#
_cell.length_a   1.000
_cell.length_b   1.000
_cell.length_c   1.000
_cell.angle_alpha   90.00
_cell.angle_beta   90.00
_cell.angle_gamma   90.00
#
_symmetry.space_group_name_H-M   'P 1'
#
loop_
_entity.id
_entity.type
_entity.pdbx_description
1 polymer ?
#
loop_
_entity_poly.entity_id
_entity_poly.type
_entity_poly.pdbx_seq_one_letter_code
_entity_poly.pdbx_strand_id
1 'polypeptide(L)'
;MRMVKALMDNPTLYLEKYLHELIPAVVTCIVSKQLCLRPDVDNHWALRDFAARLMAQSCKTFSTTTNNIQSRITKTFTKALLDDKTQWTTRYGCIAGLAELGHDVIKTLIIPRLSVEGARIKAVMDGPVVSNIDKIGADHVQSLLLVSTSQQHKSVIQMSSSFNYVAVIFVRGCSPYCIC
;
A
#
# COMPACT_ATOMS: atom_id res chain seq x y z
N MET A 1 17.80 2.03 -2.06
CA MET A 1 16.72 2.77 -2.75
C MET A 1 17.00 4.25 -2.99
N ARG A 2 17.73 4.98 -2.12
CA ARG A 2 18.02 6.41 -2.34
C ARG A 2 18.79 6.72 -3.64
N MET A 3 19.66 5.81 -4.09
CA MET A 3 20.35 5.94 -5.38
C MET A 3 19.36 5.99 -6.56
N VAL A 4 18.34 5.12 -6.57
CA VAL A 4 17.33 5.11 -7.64
C VAL A 4 16.54 6.42 -7.66
N LYS A 5 16.23 6.97 -6.49
CA LYS A 5 15.60 8.29 -6.36
C LYS A 5 16.47 9.40 -6.97
N ALA A 6 17.77 9.43 -6.66
CA ALA A 6 18.70 10.40 -7.22
C ALA A 6 18.84 10.28 -8.76
N LEU A 7 18.81 9.05 -9.29
CA LEU A 7 18.79 8.83 -10.74
C LEU A 7 17.50 9.37 -11.37
N MET A 8 16.34 9.06 -10.80
CA MET A 8 15.05 9.53 -11.31
C MET A 8 14.87 11.05 -11.25
N ASP A 9 15.50 11.71 -10.29
CA ASP A 9 15.45 13.17 -10.15
C ASP A 9 16.42 13.90 -11.11
N ASN A 10 17.24 13.17 -11.87
CA ASN A 10 18.17 13.77 -12.83
C ASN A 10 17.51 13.93 -14.22
N PRO A 11 17.18 15.16 -14.66
CA PRO A 11 16.53 15.42 -15.93
C PRO A 11 17.45 15.23 -17.15
N THR A 12 18.78 15.19 -16.96
CA THR A 12 19.73 15.03 -18.07
C THR A 12 19.87 13.58 -18.52
N LEU A 13 19.36 12.62 -17.74
CA LEU A 13 19.43 11.20 -18.04
C LEU A 13 18.13 10.71 -18.71
N TYR A 14 18.27 10.09 -19.87
CA TYR A 14 17.13 9.51 -20.61
C TYR A 14 16.72 8.15 -20.01
N LEU A 15 16.14 8.16 -18.81
CA LEU A 15 15.78 6.96 -18.05
C LEU A 15 14.60 6.17 -18.63
N GLU A 16 13.77 6.79 -19.47
CA GLU A 16 12.56 6.16 -20.03
C GLU A 16 12.87 4.82 -20.73
N LYS A 17 14.01 4.74 -21.42
CA LYS A 17 14.46 3.51 -22.12
C LYS A 17 14.78 2.35 -21.18
N TYR A 18 15.19 2.63 -19.94
CA TYR A 18 15.63 1.63 -18.96
C TYR A 18 14.60 1.32 -17.85
N LEU A 19 13.42 1.95 -17.89
CA LEU A 19 12.39 1.79 -16.87
C LEU A 19 11.90 0.34 -16.72
N HIS A 20 11.82 -0.40 -17.82
CA HIS A 20 11.35 -1.78 -17.82
C HIS A 20 12.24 -2.73 -17.00
N GLU A 21 13.52 -2.37 -16.78
CA GLU A 21 14.47 -3.13 -15.98
C GLU A 21 14.57 -2.58 -14.54
N LEU A 22 14.42 -1.27 -14.37
CA LEU A 22 14.43 -0.62 -13.05
C LEU A 22 13.16 -0.89 -12.23
N ILE A 23 11.99 -0.84 -12.87
CA ILE A 23 10.69 -0.99 -12.19
C ILE A 23 10.56 -2.35 -11.51
N PRO A 24 10.89 -3.49 -12.14
CA PRO A 24 10.86 -4.79 -11.48
C PRO A 24 11.69 -4.84 -10.21
N ALA A 25 12.87 -4.19 -10.17
CA ALA A 25 13.73 -4.11 -8.99
C ALA A 25 13.04 -3.34 -7.84
N VAL A 26 12.41 -2.20 -8.14
CA VAL A 26 11.65 -1.45 -7.14
C VAL A 26 10.41 -2.23 -6.68
N VAL A 27 9.69 -2.90 -7.59
CA VAL A 27 8.55 -3.77 -7.25
C VAL A 27 8.98 -4.91 -6.33
N THR A 28 10.15 -5.51 -6.54
CA THR A 28 10.65 -6.59 -5.65
C THR A 28 10.91 -6.07 -4.25
N CYS A 29 11.42 -4.85 -4.07
CA CYS A 29 11.57 -4.24 -2.74
C CYS A 29 10.21 -4.01 -2.03
N ILE A 30 9.14 -3.82 -2.79
CA ILE A 30 7.77 -3.63 -2.25
C ILE A 30 7.11 -4.97 -1.92
N VAL A 31 7.27 -5.97 -2.79
CA VAL A 31 6.48 -7.22 -2.79
C VAL A 31 7.23 -8.39 -2.14
N SER A 32 8.56 -8.33 -1.99
CA SER A 32 9.36 -9.45 -1.49
C SER A 32 8.87 -9.95 -0.13
N LYS A 33 8.91 -11.28 0.06
CA LYS A 33 8.46 -11.98 1.27
C LYS A 33 9.42 -11.72 2.44
N GLN A 34 10.72 -11.64 2.15
CA GLN A 34 11.78 -11.45 3.13
C GLN A 34 12.86 -10.54 2.54
N LEU A 35 13.02 -9.35 3.11
CA LEU A 35 14.12 -8.43 2.76
C LEU A 35 15.29 -8.51 3.75
N CYS A 36 15.03 -9.04 4.96
CA CYS A 36 15.96 -9.03 6.08
C CYS A 36 16.06 -10.43 6.70
N LEU A 37 17.25 -10.80 7.19
CA LEU A 37 17.45 -12.04 7.94
C LEU A 37 16.79 -12.01 9.33
N ARG A 38 16.55 -10.80 9.88
CA ARG A 38 15.83 -10.57 11.14
C ARG A 38 14.77 -9.46 10.96
N PRO A 39 13.51 -9.80 10.67
CA PRO A 39 12.43 -8.82 10.48
C PRO A 39 12.10 -8.00 11.75
N ASP A 40 12.54 -8.49 12.91
CA ASP A 40 12.36 -7.97 14.26
C ASP A 40 13.30 -6.80 14.61
N VAL A 41 14.42 -6.63 13.88
CA VAL A 41 15.40 -5.56 14.14
C VAL A 41 15.43 -4.52 13.00
N ASP A 42 15.07 -4.92 11.79
CA ASP A 42 15.22 -4.07 10.61
C ASP A 42 13.92 -3.31 10.26
N ASN A 43 14.07 -2.01 9.96
CA ASN A 43 13.00 -1.09 9.52
C ASN A 43 12.52 -1.36 8.08
N HIS A 44 12.17 -2.60 7.78
CA HIS A 44 11.70 -3.03 6.47
C HIS A 44 10.37 -2.38 6.06
N TRP A 45 9.54 -1.96 7.03
CA TRP A 45 8.33 -1.18 6.79
C TRP A 45 8.63 0.18 6.12
N ALA A 46 9.57 0.94 6.70
CA ALA A 46 9.97 2.24 6.16
C ALA A 46 10.61 2.13 4.77
N LEU A 47 11.34 1.04 4.51
CA LEU A 47 11.91 0.75 3.19
C LEU A 47 10.79 0.53 2.15
N ARG A 48 9.73 -0.21 2.51
CA ARG A 48 8.57 -0.42 1.64
C ARG A 48 7.83 0.88 1.36
N ASP A 49 7.64 1.75 2.35
CA ASP A 49 7.02 3.06 2.15
C ASP A 49 7.86 3.96 1.24
N PHE A 50 9.19 3.93 1.40
CA PHE A 50 10.08 4.65 0.51
C PHE A 50 10.02 4.11 -0.93
N ALA A 51 9.99 2.78 -1.09
CA ALA A 51 9.87 2.16 -2.41
C ALA A 51 8.51 2.41 -3.07
N ALA A 52 7.41 2.40 -2.29
CA ALA A 52 6.06 2.73 -2.76
C ALA A 52 5.97 4.18 -3.27
N ARG A 53 6.50 5.15 -2.51
CA ARG A 53 6.57 6.55 -2.93
C ARG A 53 7.42 6.74 -4.18
N LEU A 54 8.57 6.07 -4.25
CA LEU A 54 9.43 6.08 -5.43
C LEU A 54 8.70 5.54 -6.65
N MET A 55 7.96 4.43 -6.49
CA MET A 55 7.16 3.84 -7.57
C MET A 55 6.07 4.80 -8.06
N ALA A 56 5.36 5.45 -7.14
CA ALA A 56 4.33 6.42 -7.50
C ALA A 56 4.91 7.63 -8.23
N GLN A 57 6.10 8.10 -7.84
CA GLN A 57 6.81 9.13 -8.58
C GLN A 57 7.18 8.64 -10.00
N SER A 58 7.68 7.41 -10.14
CA SER A 58 7.98 6.83 -11.47
C SER A 58 6.73 6.82 -12.35
N CYS A 59 5.60 6.40 -11.80
CA CYS A 59 4.33 6.45 -12.51
C CYS A 59 4.00 7.90 -12.91
N LYS A 60 4.05 8.87 -12.02
CA LYS A 60 3.70 10.27 -12.35
C LYS A 60 4.63 10.89 -13.41
N THR A 61 5.93 10.61 -13.35
CA THR A 61 6.92 11.20 -14.27
C THR A 61 6.94 10.53 -15.65
N PHE A 62 6.71 9.21 -15.71
CA PHE A 62 6.91 8.42 -16.94
C PHE A 62 5.62 7.76 -17.48
N SER A 63 4.43 8.16 -17.01
CA SER A 63 3.16 7.68 -17.57
C SER A 63 2.87 8.32 -18.92
N THR A 64 3.52 7.82 -19.97
CA THR A 64 3.16 8.06 -21.37
C THR A 64 2.21 6.95 -21.85
N THR A 65 1.31 7.26 -22.80
CA THR A 65 0.32 6.32 -23.37
C THR A 65 0.94 5.02 -23.91
N THR A 66 2.22 5.06 -24.26
CA THR A 66 3.01 3.94 -24.78
C THR A 66 3.53 2.99 -23.69
N ASN A 67 3.81 3.48 -22.49
CA ASN A 67 4.58 2.73 -21.49
C ASN A 67 3.74 1.88 -20.53
N ASN A 68 2.42 2.13 -20.38
CA ASN A 68 1.47 1.33 -19.59
C ASN A 68 1.98 0.85 -18.21
N ILE A 69 2.91 1.59 -17.61
CA ILE A 69 3.64 1.23 -16.40
C ILE A 69 2.66 1.07 -15.23
N GLN A 70 1.75 2.04 -15.08
CA GLN A 70 0.71 2.02 -14.06
C GLN A 70 -0.17 0.76 -14.19
N SER A 71 -0.60 0.40 -15.40
CA SER A 71 -1.42 -0.80 -15.63
C SER A 71 -0.68 -2.08 -15.20
N ARG A 72 0.61 -2.19 -15.53
CA ARG A 72 1.42 -3.36 -15.14
C ARG A 72 1.60 -3.44 -13.62
N ILE A 73 1.94 -2.34 -12.95
CA ILE A 73 2.16 -2.30 -11.51
C ILE A 73 0.87 -2.60 -10.74
N THR A 74 -0.24 -1.94 -11.12
CA THR A 74 -1.54 -2.15 -10.51
C THR A 74 -2.00 -3.61 -10.63
N LYS A 75 -1.81 -4.23 -11.80
CA LYS A 75 -2.09 -5.66 -11.98
C LYS A 75 -1.23 -6.55 -11.10
N THR A 76 0.08 -6.26 -10.99
CA THR A 76 0.99 -7.01 -10.12
C THR A 76 0.59 -6.92 -8.64
N PHE A 77 0.29 -5.72 -8.14
CA PHE A 77 -0.16 -5.54 -6.75
C PHE A 77 -1.53 -6.17 -6.49
N THR A 78 -2.47 -6.04 -7.42
CA THR A 78 -3.79 -6.66 -7.30
C THR A 78 -3.69 -8.19 -7.27
N LYS A 79 -2.84 -8.77 -8.14
CA LYS A 79 -2.58 -10.22 -8.16
C LYS A 79 -1.97 -10.70 -6.83
N ALA A 80 -1.01 -9.97 -6.29
CA ALA A 80 -0.43 -10.30 -4.98
C ALA A 80 -1.47 -10.21 -3.86
N LEU A 81 -2.37 -9.21 -3.88
CA LEU A 81 -3.45 -9.10 -2.90
C LEU A 81 -4.53 -10.17 -3.06
N LEU A 82 -4.74 -10.72 -4.26
CA LEU A 82 -5.70 -11.81 -4.51
C LEU A 82 -5.21 -13.17 -4.00
N ASP A 83 -3.91 -13.38 -3.89
CA ASP A 83 -3.36 -14.65 -3.41
C ASP A 83 -3.47 -14.75 -1.88
N ASP A 84 -4.18 -15.78 -1.41
CA ASP A 84 -4.44 -16.01 0.00
C ASP A 84 -3.21 -16.41 0.81
N LYS A 85 -2.18 -16.96 0.15
CA LYS A 85 -0.92 -17.40 0.78
C LYS A 85 0.11 -16.28 0.94
N THR A 86 -0.28 -15.03 0.70
CA THR A 86 0.64 -13.90 0.79
C THR A 86 0.90 -13.46 2.23
N GLN A 87 2.18 -13.20 2.51
CA GLN A 87 2.64 -12.69 3.80
C GLN A 87 2.07 -11.28 4.07
N TRP A 88 1.83 -10.96 5.33
CA TRP A 88 1.38 -9.62 5.77
C TRP A 88 2.30 -8.49 5.28
N THR A 89 3.60 -8.74 5.20
CA THR A 89 4.60 -7.78 4.72
C THR A 89 4.40 -7.44 3.23
N THR A 90 4.13 -8.45 2.40
CA THR A 90 3.80 -8.27 0.98
C THR A 90 2.49 -7.51 0.81
N ARG A 91 1.46 -7.86 1.60
CA ARG A 91 0.15 -7.19 1.58
C ARG A 91 0.27 -5.70 1.90
N TYR A 92 0.99 -5.38 2.97
CA TYR A 92 1.30 -3.99 3.33
C TYR A 92 1.96 -3.24 2.17
N GLY A 93 3.01 -3.81 1.57
CA GLY A 93 3.71 -3.18 0.46
C GLY A 93 2.79 -2.90 -0.73
N CYS A 94 1.92 -3.85 -1.08
CA CYS A 94 0.94 -3.66 -2.15
C CYS A 94 -0.09 -2.58 -1.82
N ILE A 95 -0.62 -2.54 -0.60
CA ILE A 95 -1.58 -1.50 -0.17
C ILE A 95 -0.91 -0.12 -0.16
N ALA A 96 0.31 -0.02 0.37
CA ALA A 96 1.08 1.23 0.38
C ALA A 96 1.37 1.72 -1.03
N GLY A 97 1.77 0.81 -1.92
CA GLY A 97 1.98 1.10 -3.34
C GLY A 97 0.71 1.61 -4.02
N LEU A 98 -0.43 0.94 -3.79
CA LEU A 98 -1.72 1.36 -4.37
C LEU A 98 -2.21 2.69 -3.80
N ALA A 99 -1.97 2.97 -2.51
CA ALA A 99 -2.34 4.23 -1.88
C ALA A 99 -1.59 5.43 -2.50
N GLU A 100 -0.32 5.24 -2.84
CA GLU A 100 0.52 6.30 -3.44
C GLU A 100 0.22 6.56 -4.93
N LEU A 101 -0.38 5.59 -5.65
CA LEU A 101 -0.72 5.74 -7.07
C LEU A 101 -1.81 6.78 -7.34
N GLY A 102 -2.75 6.97 -6.40
CA GLY A 102 -3.76 8.02 -6.49
C GLY A 102 -5.16 7.62 -6.03
N HIS A 103 -6.04 8.61 -5.89
CA HIS A 103 -7.37 8.46 -5.30
C HIS A 103 -8.29 7.51 -6.09
N ASP A 104 -8.27 7.58 -7.42
CA ASP A 104 -9.10 6.71 -8.26
C ASP A 104 -8.73 5.23 -8.11
N VAL A 105 -7.44 4.95 -7.92
CA VAL A 105 -6.93 3.58 -7.69
C VAL A 105 -7.40 3.07 -6.32
N ILE A 106 -7.36 3.91 -5.28
CA ILE A 106 -7.88 3.56 -3.95
C ILE A 106 -9.38 3.25 -4.04
N LYS A 107 -10.16 4.12 -4.71
CA LYS A 107 -11.61 3.98 -4.82
C LYS A 107 -12.02 2.70 -5.58
N THR A 108 -11.30 2.36 -6.62
CA THR A 108 -11.63 1.22 -7.50
C THR A 108 -11.10 -0.11 -6.99
N LEU A 109 -9.95 -0.14 -6.29
CA LEU A 109 -9.29 -1.40 -5.91
C LEU A 109 -9.29 -1.67 -4.41
N ILE A 110 -9.15 -0.63 -3.57
CA ILE A 110 -9.06 -0.80 -2.11
C ILE A 110 -10.45 -0.85 -1.49
N ILE A 111 -11.35 0.07 -1.84
CA ILE A 111 -12.71 0.12 -1.26
C ILE A 111 -13.48 -1.21 -1.41
N PRO A 112 -13.59 -1.83 -2.60
CA PRO A 112 -14.36 -3.08 -2.72
C PRO A 112 -13.72 -4.25 -1.95
N ARG A 113 -12.41 -4.17 -1.65
CA ARG A 113 -11.67 -5.22 -0.95
C ARG A 113 -11.51 -4.95 0.55
N LEU A 114 -11.87 -3.76 1.01
CA LEU A 114 -11.73 -3.34 2.41
C LEU A 114 -12.48 -4.27 3.36
N SER A 115 -13.64 -4.78 2.94
CA SER A 115 -14.44 -5.73 3.72
C SER A 115 -13.71 -7.06 3.94
N VAL A 116 -13.11 -7.59 2.87
CA VAL A 116 -12.37 -8.85 2.88
C VAL A 116 -11.09 -8.72 3.70
N GLU A 117 -10.31 -7.66 3.47
CA GLU A 117 -9.08 -7.41 4.22
C GLU A 117 -9.39 -7.13 5.71
N GLY A 118 -10.46 -6.39 6.00
CA GLY A 118 -10.90 -6.14 7.38
C GLY A 118 -11.32 -7.41 8.13
N ALA A 119 -12.04 -8.33 7.46
CA ALA A 119 -12.38 -9.62 8.05
C ALA A 119 -11.14 -10.48 8.35
N ARG A 120 -10.15 -10.46 7.46
CA ARG A 120 -8.87 -11.18 7.65
C ARG A 120 -8.06 -10.61 8.80
N ILE A 121 -7.96 -9.28 8.93
CA ILE A 121 -7.27 -8.61 10.04
C ILE A 121 -7.94 -9.01 11.36
N LYS A 122 -9.28 -8.97 11.45
CA LYS A 122 -10.01 -9.40 12.64
C LYS A 122 -9.73 -10.85 13.01
N ALA A 123 -9.72 -11.76 12.03
CA ALA A 123 -9.41 -13.17 12.27
C ALA A 123 -8.01 -13.37 12.86
N VAL A 124 -7.05 -12.50 12.54
CA VAL A 124 -5.69 -12.53 13.12
C VAL A 124 -5.61 -11.88 14.49
N MET A 125 -6.34 -10.79 14.72
CA MET A 125 -6.35 -10.08 16.00
C MET A 125 -7.09 -10.85 17.10
N ASP A 126 -8.26 -11.40 16.78
CA ASP A 126 -9.15 -12.10 17.72
C ASP A 126 -8.89 -13.63 17.76
N GLY A 127 -8.03 -14.13 16.88
CA GLY A 127 -7.72 -15.56 16.74
C GLY A 127 -6.86 -16.12 17.90
N PRO A 128 -7.08 -17.39 18.32
CA PRO A 128 -6.51 -17.91 19.57
C PRO A 128 -5.00 -18.20 19.53
N VAL A 129 -4.38 -18.39 18.35
CA VAL A 129 -2.93 -18.68 18.24
C VAL A 129 -2.40 -18.15 16.91
N VAL A 130 -2.12 -16.85 16.83
CA VAL A 130 -1.44 -16.25 15.67
C VAL A 130 -0.09 -15.70 16.11
N SER A 131 0.95 -15.91 15.29
CA SER A 131 2.31 -15.52 15.61
C SER A 131 2.39 -14.00 15.88
N ASN A 132 3.23 -13.57 16.83
CA ASN A 132 3.38 -12.14 17.16
C ASN A 132 3.78 -11.29 15.93
N ILE A 133 4.53 -11.88 15.00
CA ILE A 133 4.96 -11.25 13.75
C ILE A 133 3.75 -10.95 12.85
N ASP A 134 2.80 -11.88 12.76
CA ASP A 134 1.58 -11.71 11.97
C ASP A 134 0.64 -10.68 12.60
N LYS A 135 0.56 -10.61 13.94
CA LYS A 135 -0.21 -9.58 14.65
C LYS A 135 0.32 -8.18 14.39
N ILE A 136 1.64 -7.99 14.49
CA ILE A 136 2.30 -6.72 14.17
C ILE A 136 2.09 -6.35 12.69
N GLY A 137 2.21 -7.32 11.79
CA GLY A 137 1.96 -7.09 10.37
C GLY A 137 0.51 -6.69 10.07
N ALA A 138 -0.46 -7.34 10.71
CA ALA A 138 -1.87 -7.01 10.59
C ALA A 138 -2.19 -5.60 11.13
N ASP A 139 -1.57 -5.20 12.25
CA ASP A 139 -1.72 -3.86 12.85
C ASP A 139 -1.19 -2.75 11.93
N HIS A 140 -0.01 -2.95 11.32
CA HIS A 140 0.52 -2.01 10.33
C HIS A 140 -0.37 -1.90 9.08
N VAL A 141 -0.88 -3.03 8.57
CA VAL A 141 -1.81 -3.04 7.43
C VAL A 141 -3.12 -2.33 7.80
N GLN A 142 -3.65 -2.57 9.00
CA GLN A 142 -4.85 -1.90 9.49
C GLN A 142 -4.62 -0.39 9.53
N SER A 143 -3.57 0.07 10.22
CA SER A 143 -3.21 1.49 10.32
C SER A 143 -3.10 2.17 8.96
N LEU A 144 -2.46 1.52 8.00
CA LEU A 144 -2.32 2.03 6.64
C LEU A 144 -3.66 2.15 5.90
N LEU A 145 -4.55 1.17 6.04
CA LEU A 145 -5.89 1.22 5.44
C LEU A 145 -6.72 2.37 6.02
N LEU A 146 -6.58 2.67 7.31
CA LEU A 146 -7.27 3.79 7.95
C LEU A 146 -6.81 5.14 7.41
N VAL A 147 -5.50 5.32 7.29
CA VAL A 147 -4.93 6.55 6.71
C VAL A 147 -5.40 6.70 5.25
N SER A 148 -5.26 5.64 4.45
CA SER A 148 -5.61 5.66 3.03
C SER A 148 -7.09 5.94 2.77
N THR A 149 -7.98 5.45 3.65
CA THR A 149 -9.43 5.67 3.54
C THR A 149 -9.87 7.03 4.08
N SER A 150 -9.21 7.53 5.14
CA SER A 150 -9.48 8.87 5.69
C SER A 150 -9.18 10.00 4.69
N GLN A 151 -8.18 9.83 3.83
CA GLN A 151 -7.87 10.78 2.75
C GLN A 151 -8.96 10.90 1.67
N GLN A 152 -9.92 9.95 1.61
CA GLN A 152 -11.00 9.94 0.60
C GLN A 152 -12.29 10.67 1.06
N HIS A 153 -12.27 11.37 2.20
CA HIS A 153 -13.48 11.88 2.87
C HIS A 153 -14.31 12.93 2.09
N LYS A 154 -13.86 13.42 0.93
CA LYS A 154 -14.67 14.34 0.09
C LYS A 154 -15.64 13.65 -0.88
N SER A 155 -15.64 12.31 -1.02
CA SER A 155 -16.47 11.64 -2.05
C SER A 155 -17.08 10.29 -1.65
N VAL A 156 -16.98 9.85 -0.39
CA VAL A 156 -17.47 8.54 0.09
C VAL A 156 -18.52 8.68 1.21
N ILE A 157 -19.53 9.56 1.04
CA ILE A 157 -20.68 9.66 1.97
C ILE A 157 -21.80 8.66 1.61
N GLN A 158 -21.73 7.96 0.47
CA GLN A 158 -22.85 7.15 -0.04
C GLN A 158 -22.77 5.63 0.18
N MET A 159 -21.72 5.10 0.83
CA MET A 159 -21.58 3.66 1.15
C MET A 159 -21.63 3.36 2.67
N SER A 160 -22.05 4.32 3.47
CA SER A 160 -22.03 4.29 4.93
C SER A 160 -23.15 3.46 5.59
N SER A 161 -24.15 2.98 4.85
CA SER A 161 -25.32 2.30 5.43
C SER A 161 -25.16 0.80 5.72
N SER A 162 -24.11 0.12 5.21
CA SER A 162 -23.89 -1.32 5.46
C SER A 162 -22.64 -1.64 6.30
N PHE A 163 -21.81 -0.65 6.65
CA PHE A 163 -20.57 -0.86 7.39
C PHE A 163 -20.64 -0.24 8.80
N ASN A 164 -21.37 -0.91 9.69
CA ASN A 164 -21.47 -0.58 11.11
C ASN A 164 -20.13 -0.65 11.89
N TYR A 165 -19.00 -0.90 11.22
CA TYR A 165 -17.67 -0.98 11.82
C TYR A 165 -16.68 0.08 11.32
N VAL A 166 -16.91 0.70 10.15
CA VAL A 166 -16.09 1.84 9.72
C VAL A 166 -16.39 3.06 10.60
N ALA A 167 -17.63 3.19 11.10
CA ALA A 167 -17.99 4.17 12.11
C ALA A 167 -17.19 3.98 13.42
N VAL A 168 -16.97 2.74 13.88
CA VAL A 168 -16.20 2.47 15.11
C VAL A 168 -14.73 2.84 14.93
N ILE A 169 -14.18 2.72 13.73
CA ILE A 169 -12.81 3.10 13.47
C ILE A 169 -12.67 4.63 13.26
N PHE A 170 -13.64 5.29 12.64
CA PHE A 170 -13.65 6.75 12.50
C PHE A 170 -13.88 7.48 13.84
N VAL A 171 -14.68 6.90 14.73
CA VAL A 171 -15.02 7.52 16.04
C VAL A 171 -13.88 7.40 17.07
N ARG A 172 -12.94 6.46 16.92
CA ARG A 172 -11.77 6.36 17.82
C ARG A 172 -10.55 7.19 17.43
N GLY A 173 -10.52 7.75 16.21
CA GLY A 173 -9.41 8.59 15.71
C GLY A 173 -9.70 10.10 15.69
N CYS A 174 -10.97 10.52 15.71
CA CYS A 174 -11.33 11.93 15.85
C CYS A 174 -11.37 12.34 17.32
N SER A 175 -10.21 12.72 17.86
CA SER A 175 -10.19 13.63 19.01
C SER A 175 -10.93 14.92 18.60
N PRO A 176 -11.86 15.45 19.40
CA PRO A 176 -12.75 16.57 19.04
C PRO A 176 -12.07 17.95 18.97
N TYR A 177 -10.76 18.04 18.77
CA TYR A 177 -9.98 19.29 18.92
C TYR A 177 -9.33 19.86 17.66
N CYS A 178 -9.71 19.43 16.45
CA CYS A 178 -9.12 19.98 15.20
C CYS A 178 -10.13 20.57 14.21
N ILE A 179 -11.20 21.22 14.70
CA ILE A 179 -11.96 22.19 13.91
C ILE A 179 -12.34 23.36 14.83
N CYS A 180 -11.45 24.35 14.91
CA CYS A 180 -11.69 25.79 15.03
C CYS A 180 -10.34 26.48 15.08
#